data_AF-A0A4Z1L4W6-F1
#
_entry.id   AF-A0A4Z1L4W6-F1
#
_cell.length_a   1.000
_cell.length_b   1.000
_cell.length_c   1.000
_cell.angle_alpha   90.00
_cell.angle_beta   90.00
_cell.angle_gamma   90.00
#
_symmetry.space_group_name_H-M   'P 1'
#
loop_
_entity.id
_entity.type
_entity.pdbx_description
1 polymer ?
#
loop_
_entity_poly.entity_id
_entity_poly.type
_entity_poly.pdbx_seq_one_letter_code
_entity_poly.pdbx_strand_id
1 'polypeptide(L)'
;MLASSASDLASDPTAPTTYCNLTSTAIHHCVKAIASLNAATSSGVDSFEEVNVMLATCFILLFQFTLLSDGLVEYMTFIRGTIAIAMCMGSQQIKFIFRELWGNQDINSMELALQQTPLIDGELAKSACRSIESLWPLCKAQGELDMYGALLSTARSLITSSEDAYLSLRSIYNIFSFKMTHENFRDLTRTSNEIWNAILAHLVAL
;
A
#
# COMPACT_ATOMS: atom_id res chain seq x y z
N MET A 1 -1.16 15.98 8.47
CA MET A 1 -0.82 17.13 7.60
C MET A 1 0.62 17.57 7.75
N LEU A 2 1.07 18.05 8.92
CA LEU A 2 2.46 18.53 9.12
C LEU A 2 3.56 17.54 8.70
N ALA A 3 3.33 16.26 8.99
CA ALA A 3 4.26 15.18 8.68
C ALA A 3 4.41 14.96 7.16
N SER A 4 3.27 14.88 6.45
CA SER A 4 3.22 14.78 4.98
C SER A 4 3.76 16.05 4.29
N SER A 5 3.44 17.25 4.79
CA SER A 5 4.00 18.50 4.25
C SER A 5 5.51 18.61 4.44
N ALA A 6 6.05 18.13 5.56
CA ALA A 6 7.50 18.11 5.80
C ALA A 6 8.22 17.08 4.92
N SER A 7 7.60 15.90 4.68
CA SER A 7 8.11 14.90 3.73
C SER A 7 8.10 15.42 2.29
N ASP A 8 7.02 16.08 1.87
CA ASP A 8 6.88 16.66 0.53
C ASP A 8 7.96 17.73 0.28
N LEU A 9 8.13 18.66 1.22
CA LEU A 9 9.15 19.71 1.14
C LEU A 9 10.58 19.15 1.22
N ALA A 10 10.78 17.99 1.86
CA ALA A 10 12.06 17.30 1.90
C ALA A 10 12.36 16.51 0.60
N SER A 11 11.39 16.32 -0.28
CA SER A 11 11.54 15.56 -1.54
C SER A 11 11.90 16.44 -2.75
N ASP A 12 11.78 17.76 -2.64
CA ASP A 12 12.24 18.72 -3.65
C ASP A 12 13.78 18.66 -3.77
N PRO A 13 14.39 18.48 -4.95
CA PRO A 13 15.85 18.38 -5.13
C PRO A 13 16.64 19.71 -5.06
N THR A 14 15.99 20.87 -4.86
CA THR A 14 16.62 22.20 -4.98
C THR A 14 16.94 22.94 -3.67
N ALA A 15 16.53 22.42 -2.52
CA ALA A 15 16.76 23.07 -1.22
C ALA A 15 18.14 22.72 -0.61
N PRO A 16 18.80 23.57 0.20
CA PRO A 16 20.10 23.26 0.81
C PRO A 16 19.96 22.84 2.28
N THR A 17 20.78 21.89 2.77
CA THR A 17 21.09 21.49 4.20
C THR A 17 19.95 21.36 5.24
N THR A 18 18.72 21.70 4.87
CA THR A 18 17.51 21.77 5.71
C THR A 18 16.76 20.43 5.70
N TYR A 19 17.11 19.54 4.77
CA TYR A 19 16.52 18.21 4.60
C TYR A 19 16.61 17.32 5.82
N CYS A 20 17.77 17.22 6.47
CA CYS A 20 17.95 16.31 7.60
C CYS A 20 17.02 16.70 8.77
N ASN A 21 16.81 18.01 8.96
CA ASN A 21 15.88 18.54 9.96
C ASN A 21 14.41 18.31 9.57
N LEU A 22 14.06 18.45 8.30
CA LEU A 22 12.69 18.25 7.81
C LEU A 22 12.29 16.76 7.81
N THR A 23 13.16 15.85 7.36
CA THR A 23 12.93 14.40 7.43
C THR A 23 12.80 13.94 8.88
N SER A 24 13.69 14.41 9.78
CA SER A 24 13.58 14.12 11.21
C SER A 24 12.27 14.64 11.81
N THR A 25 11.84 15.84 11.42
CA THR A 25 10.56 16.43 11.84
C THR A 25 9.36 15.63 11.31
N ALA A 26 9.40 15.19 10.05
CA ALA A 26 8.37 14.38 9.43
C ALA A 26 8.23 13.02 10.15
N ILE A 27 9.34 12.35 10.43
CA ILE A 27 9.38 11.10 11.20
C ILE A 27 8.84 11.33 12.61
N HIS A 28 9.26 12.41 13.29
CA HIS A 28 8.78 12.74 14.63
C HIS A 28 7.25 12.89 14.68
N HIS A 29 6.67 13.62 13.72
CA HIS A 29 5.22 13.74 13.63
C HIS A 29 4.52 12.43 13.26
N CYS A 30 5.15 11.59 12.44
CA CYS A 30 4.67 10.24 12.12
C CYS A 30 4.53 9.39 13.39
N VAL A 31 5.60 9.31 14.19
CA VAL A 31 5.63 8.56 15.45
C VAL A 31 4.57 9.08 16.42
N LYS A 32 4.42 10.40 16.53
CA LYS A 32 3.38 11.01 17.37
C LYS A 32 1.97 10.64 16.91
N ALA A 33 1.69 10.69 15.61
CA ALA A 33 0.40 10.33 15.05
C ALA A 33 0.08 8.84 15.27
N ILE A 34 1.05 7.95 15.10
CA ILE A 34 0.91 6.51 15.39
C ILE A 34 0.61 6.29 16.88
N ALA A 35 1.33 6.95 17.78
CA ALA A 35 1.09 6.85 19.22
C ALA A 35 -0.33 7.32 19.59
N SER A 36 -0.79 8.44 19.03
CA SER A 36 -2.15 8.92 19.21
C SER A 36 -3.21 7.98 18.63
N LEU A 37 -2.96 7.40 17.45
CA LEU A 37 -3.86 6.43 16.82
C LEU A 37 -3.98 5.15 17.66
N ASN A 38 -2.87 4.64 18.19
CA ASN A 38 -2.85 3.46 19.05
C ASN A 38 -3.60 3.70 20.37
N ALA A 39 -3.44 4.89 20.96
CA ALA A 39 -4.17 5.28 22.16
C ALA A 39 -5.69 5.32 21.89
N ALA A 40 -6.11 5.97 20.79
CA ALA A 40 -7.52 6.04 20.39
C ALA A 40 -8.12 4.66 20.07
N THR A 41 -7.35 3.78 19.42
CA THR A 41 -7.80 2.42 19.13
C THR A 41 -7.97 1.59 20.41
N SER A 42 -7.12 1.83 21.41
CA SER A 42 -7.14 1.10 22.69
C SER A 42 -8.24 1.58 23.63
N SER A 43 -8.60 2.87 23.59
CA SER A 43 -9.68 3.44 24.40
C SER A 43 -11.08 3.06 23.91
N GLY A 44 -11.18 2.51 22.69
CA GLY A 44 -12.46 2.44 21.98
C GLY A 44 -12.79 3.77 21.32
N VAL A 45 -13.75 3.73 20.40
CA VAL A 45 -14.19 4.89 19.64
C VAL A 45 -15.70 4.94 19.67
N ASP A 46 -16.27 6.04 20.16
CA ASP A 46 -17.71 6.13 20.45
C ASP A 46 -18.44 7.09 19.50
N SER A 47 -17.71 7.87 18.71
CA SER A 47 -18.29 8.86 17.79
C SER A 47 -17.90 8.63 16.33
N PHE A 48 -18.81 9.05 15.44
CA PHE A 48 -18.58 9.05 13.99
C PHE A 48 -17.37 9.92 13.62
N GLU A 49 -17.20 11.06 14.29
CA GLU A 49 -16.14 12.02 14.04
C GLU A 49 -14.76 11.44 14.37
N GLU A 50 -14.59 10.88 15.58
CA GLU A 50 -13.31 10.29 16.02
C GLU A 50 -12.87 9.18 15.06
N VAL A 51 -13.82 8.33 14.68
CA VAL A 51 -13.57 7.22 13.77
C VAL A 51 -13.13 7.70 12.38
N ASN A 52 -13.79 8.71 11.82
CA ASN A 52 -13.38 9.26 10.52
C ASN A 52 -12.05 10.02 10.60
N VAL A 53 -11.73 10.64 11.73
CA VAL A 53 -10.41 11.24 11.99
C VAL A 53 -9.32 10.17 12.07
N MET A 54 -9.58 9.03 12.72
CA MET A 54 -8.66 7.90 12.74
C MET A 54 -8.40 7.38 11.33
N LEU A 55 -9.46 7.21 10.52
CA LEU A 55 -9.32 6.75 9.15
C LEU A 55 -8.56 7.76 8.26
N ALA A 56 -8.87 9.05 8.37
CA ALA A 56 -8.12 10.10 7.67
C ALA A 56 -6.64 10.12 8.09
N THR A 57 -6.35 9.93 9.38
CA THR A 57 -4.98 9.81 9.89
C THR A 57 -4.28 8.60 9.27
N CYS A 58 -4.98 7.49 9.09
CA CYS A 58 -4.41 6.32 8.44
C CYS A 58 -4.01 6.56 7.00
N PHE A 59 -4.86 7.21 6.20
CA PHE A 59 -4.52 7.58 4.84
C PHE A 59 -3.35 8.57 4.75
N ILE A 60 -3.30 9.55 5.64
CA ILE A 60 -2.18 10.49 5.71
C ILE A 60 -0.86 9.74 5.98
N LEU A 61 -0.86 8.80 6.92
CA LEU A 61 0.32 8.01 7.25
C LEU A 61 0.73 7.08 6.10
N LEU A 62 -0.24 6.45 5.43
CA LEU A 62 -0.01 5.64 4.23
C LEU A 62 0.75 6.41 3.15
N PHE A 63 0.24 7.58 2.75
CA PHE A 63 0.91 8.43 1.75
C PHE A 63 2.25 8.97 2.25
N GLN A 64 2.43 9.12 3.56
CA GLN A 64 3.72 9.55 4.07
C GLN A 64 4.79 8.46 3.98
N PHE A 65 4.43 7.20 4.19
CA PHE A 65 5.38 6.09 4.08
C PHE A 65 5.87 5.87 2.65
N THR A 66 5.08 6.23 1.62
CA THR A 66 5.54 6.18 0.23
C THR A 66 6.62 7.22 -0.09
N LEU A 67 6.80 8.23 0.76
CA LEU A 67 7.82 9.27 0.61
C LEU A 67 9.11 8.97 1.41
N LEU A 68 9.17 7.85 2.14
CA LEU A 68 10.34 7.45 2.92
C LEU A 68 11.13 6.37 2.17
N SER A 69 12.47 6.48 2.17
CA SER A 69 13.38 5.57 1.44
C SER A 69 13.24 4.09 1.83
N ASP A 70 12.84 3.83 3.07
CA ASP A 70 12.68 2.48 3.63
C ASP A 70 11.26 2.22 4.13
N GLY A 71 10.28 3.02 3.68
CA GLY A 71 8.92 3.02 4.22
C GLY A 71 8.01 1.89 3.73
N LEU A 72 8.48 0.96 2.90
CA LEU A 72 7.64 -0.07 2.27
C LEU A 72 7.01 -1.02 3.31
N VAL A 73 7.78 -1.40 4.34
CA VAL A 73 7.29 -2.28 5.41
C VAL A 73 6.23 -1.57 6.25
N GLU A 74 6.48 -0.32 6.62
CA GLU A 74 5.54 0.54 7.33
C GLU A 74 4.28 0.75 6.50
N TYR A 75 4.42 1.05 5.20
CA TYR A 75 3.32 1.20 4.25
C TYR A 75 2.41 -0.04 4.24
N MET A 76 2.97 -1.23 4.00
CA MET A 76 2.20 -2.48 3.98
C MET A 76 1.53 -2.76 5.33
N THR A 77 2.24 -2.53 6.43
CA THR A 77 1.72 -2.70 7.79
C THR A 77 0.54 -1.76 8.02
N PHE A 78 0.64 -0.52 7.55
CA PHE A 78 -0.40 0.47 7.68
C PHE A 78 -1.62 0.16 6.82
N ILE A 79 -1.47 -0.41 5.62
CA ILE A 79 -2.60 -0.84 4.79
C ILE A 79 -3.42 -1.87 5.57
N ARG A 80 -2.76 -2.89 6.10
CA ARG A 80 -3.40 -3.95 6.87
C ARG A 80 -4.07 -3.42 8.14
N GLY A 81 -3.43 -2.47 8.84
CA GLY A 81 -4.01 -1.79 10.00
C GLY A 81 -5.23 -0.93 9.67
N THR A 82 -5.18 -0.18 8.56
CA THR A 82 -6.30 0.64 8.06
C THR A 82 -7.53 -0.21 7.78
N ILE A 83 -7.32 -1.36 7.15
CA ILE A 83 -8.37 -2.33 6.86
C ILE A 83 -8.95 -2.93 8.15
N ALA A 84 -8.11 -3.23 9.14
CA ALA A 84 -8.59 -3.72 10.45
C ALA A 84 -9.47 -2.68 11.15
N ILE A 85 -9.08 -1.40 11.12
CA ILE A 85 -9.90 -0.29 11.65
C ILE A 85 -11.21 -0.21 10.87
N ALA A 86 -11.18 -0.22 9.54
CA ALA A 86 -12.38 -0.18 8.71
C ALA A 86 -13.32 -1.36 8.98
N MET A 87 -12.81 -2.59 9.16
CA MET A 87 -13.62 -3.74 9.53
C MET A 87 -14.30 -3.58 10.90
N CYS A 88 -13.55 -3.07 11.90
CA CYS A 88 -14.07 -2.80 13.23
C CYS A 88 -15.20 -1.74 13.20
N MET A 89 -15.06 -0.72 12.36
CA MET A 89 -16.11 0.29 12.18
C MET A 89 -17.35 -0.28 11.48
N GLY A 90 -17.13 -1.12 10.46
CA GLY A 90 -18.18 -1.77 9.70
C GLY A 90 -19.06 -2.65 10.59
N SER A 91 -18.47 -3.38 11.54
CA SER A 91 -19.22 -4.18 12.52
C SER A 91 -20.02 -3.33 13.51
N GLN A 92 -19.61 -2.09 13.76
CA GLN A 92 -20.31 -1.11 14.61
C GLN A 92 -21.33 -0.25 13.85
N GLN A 93 -21.52 -0.48 12.54
CA GLN A 93 -22.41 0.29 11.65
C GLN A 93 -22.12 1.81 11.60
N ILE A 94 -20.88 2.21 11.91
CA ILE A 94 -20.47 3.61 11.85
C ILE A 94 -20.30 4.02 10.38
N LYS A 95 -20.90 5.16 10.00
CA LYS A 95 -20.84 5.66 8.63
C LYS A 95 -19.40 6.06 8.26
N PHE A 96 -18.98 5.73 7.04
CA PHE A 96 -17.74 6.24 6.46
C PHE A 96 -18.00 7.53 5.68
N ILE A 97 -17.10 8.50 5.80
CA ILE A 97 -17.01 9.66 4.90
C ILE A 97 -16.40 9.21 3.55
N PHE A 98 -15.39 8.33 3.58
CA PHE A 98 -14.73 7.78 2.39
C PHE A 98 -15.48 6.57 1.82
N ARG A 99 -16.71 6.77 1.34
CA ARG A 99 -17.57 5.66 0.86
C ARG A 99 -17.08 5.03 -0.45
N GLU A 100 -16.54 5.83 -1.35
CA GLU A 100 -16.12 5.39 -2.69
C GLU A 100 -14.90 4.47 -2.62
N LEU A 101 -14.03 4.74 -1.64
CA LEU A 101 -12.85 3.97 -1.31
C LEU A 101 -13.14 2.52 -0.88
N TRP A 102 -14.39 2.26 -0.47
CA TRP A 102 -14.83 0.97 0.02
C TRP A 102 -15.77 0.28 -0.97
N GLY A 103 -15.40 -0.95 -1.36
CA GLY A 103 -16.15 -1.75 -2.33
C GLY A 103 -15.74 -1.50 -3.78
N ASN A 104 -16.64 -1.81 -4.73
CA ASN A 104 -16.37 -1.68 -6.16
C ASN A 104 -16.85 -0.34 -6.76
N GLN A 105 -17.35 0.58 -5.94
CA GLN A 105 -17.88 1.86 -6.42
C GLN A 105 -16.78 2.75 -7.02
N ASP A 106 -15.56 2.70 -6.46
CA ASP A 106 -14.38 3.35 -7.06
C ASP A 106 -14.08 2.87 -8.49
N ILE A 107 -14.35 1.60 -8.83
CA ILE A 107 -14.07 1.07 -10.17
C ILE A 107 -14.95 1.77 -11.21
N ASN A 108 -16.24 1.96 -10.90
CA ASN A 108 -17.18 2.66 -11.79
C ASN A 108 -16.77 4.12 -12.00
N SER A 109 -16.23 4.77 -10.97
CA SER A 109 -15.75 6.15 -11.04
C SER A 109 -14.45 6.27 -11.85
N MET A 110 -13.61 5.23 -11.86
CA MET A 110 -12.33 5.20 -12.59
C MET A 110 -12.39 4.55 -13.97
N GLU A 111 -13.50 3.89 -14.34
CA GLU A 111 -13.65 3.13 -15.58
C GLU A 111 -13.28 3.97 -16.82
N LEU A 112 -13.84 5.18 -16.93
CA LEU A 112 -13.52 6.08 -18.05
C LEU A 112 -12.05 6.48 -18.09
N ALA A 113 -11.42 6.71 -16.94
CA ALA A 113 -10.01 7.07 -16.87
C ALA A 113 -9.12 5.87 -17.25
N LEU A 114 -9.47 4.66 -16.81
CA LEU A 114 -8.75 3.43 -17.13
C LEU A 114 -8.86 3.07 -18.62
N GLN A 115 -10.02 3.26 -19.23
CA GLN A 115 -10.23 3.05 -20.67
C GLN A 115 -9.43 4.03 -21.53
N GLN A 116 -9.21 5.25 -21.03
CA GLN A 116 -8.40 6.27 -21.70
C GLN A 116 -6.90 6.14 -21.42
N THR A 117 -6.50 5.27 -20.48
CA THR A 117 -5.11 5.10 -20.10
C THR A 117 -4.37 4.30 -21.17
N PRO A 118 -3.33 4.85 -21.81
CA PRO A 118 -2.57 4.15 -22.82
C PRO A 118 -1.87 2.92 -22.23
N LEU A 119 -1.70 1.88 -23.04
CA LEU A 119 -0.92 0.72 -22.64
C LEU A 119 0.54 1.11 -22.41
N ILE A 120 1.18 0.42 -21.46
CA ILE A 120 2.63 0.49 -21.28
C ILE A 120 3.32 -0.12 -22.51
N ASP A 121 4.56 0.29 -22.77
CA ASP A 121 5.40 -0.35 -23.78
C ASP A 121 5.37 -1.88 -23.64
N GLY A 122 4.92 -2.56 -24.70
CA GLY A 122 4.71 -4.00 -24.68
C GLY A 122 5.99 -4.81 -24.47
N GLU A 123 7.16 -4.31 -24.87
CA GLU A 123 8.44 -4.97 -24.58
C GLU A 123 8.86 -4.79 -23.12
N LEU A 124 8.59 -3.63 -22.51
CA LEU A 124 8.76 -3.46 -21.06
C LEU A 124 7.86 -4.42 -20.28
N ALA A 125 6.57 -4.50 -20.61
CA ALA A 125 5.63 -5.41 -19.96
C ALA A 125 6.04 -6.90 -20.15
N LYS A 126 6.46 -7.31 -21.35
CA LYS A 126 7.01 -8.66 -21.57
C LYS A 126 8.30 -8.90 -20.80
N SER A 127 9.15 -7.88 -20.65
CA SER A 127 10.36 -7.98 -19.84
C SER A 127 10.04 -8.18 -18.36
N ALA A 128 9.03 -7.48 -17.84
CA ALA A 128 8.52 -7.69 -16.48
C ALA A 128 8.01 -9.12 -16.31
N CYS A 129 7.23 -9.66 -17.26
CA CYS A 129 6.80 -11.06 -17.24
C CYS A 129 7.98 -12.04 -17.13
N ARG A 130 9.00 -11.89 -17.99
CA ARG A 130 10.21 -12.76 -17.95
C ARG A 130 10.96 -12.65 -16.62
N SER A 131 11.07 -11.44 -16.07
CA SER A 131 11.70 -11.21 -14.77
C SER A 131 10.93 -11.92 -13.66
N ILE A 132 9.60 -11.74 -13.61
CA ILE A 132 8.74 -12.39 -12.60
C ILE A 132 8.78 -13.91 -12.75
N GLU A 133 8.72 -14.45 -13.97
CA GLU A 133 8.82 -15.90 -14.23
C GLU A 133 10.13 -16.51 -13.70
N SER A 134 11.21 -15.73 -13.64
CA SER A 134 12.48 -16.19 -13.04
C SER A 134 12.43 -16.39 -11.53
N LEU A 135 11.43 -15.82 -10.83
CA LEU A 135 11.21 -16.02 -9.40
C LEU A 135 10.54 -17.36 -9.07
N TRP A 136 9.86 -17.99 -10.03
CA TRP A 136 9.15 -19.26 -9.84
C TRP A 136 9.98 -20.33 -9.10
N PRO A 137 11.21 -20.68 -9.52
CA PRO A 137 12.00 -21.72 -8.85
C PRO A 137 12.38 -21.36 -7.41
N LEU A 138 12.34 -20.07 -7.03
CA LEU A 138 12.70 -19.59 -5.70
C LEU A 138 11.52 -19.68 -4.72
N CYS A 139 10.29 -19.51 -5.20
CA CYS A 139 9.08 -19.54 -4.37
C CYS A 139 8.81 -20.96 -3.84
N LYS A 140 8.76 -21.12 -2.52
CA LYS A 140 8.50 -22.40 -1.84
C LYS A 140 7.26 -22.36 -0.95
N ALA A 141 7.03 -21.24 -0.27
CA ALA A 141 5.90 -21.10 0.63
C ALA A 141 4.63 -20.74 -0.14
N GLN A 142 3.46 -21.15 0.37
CA GLN A 142 2.18 -20.85 -0.27
C GLN A 142 1.96 -19.33 -0.45
N GLY A 143 2.34 -18.52 0.54
CA GLY A 143 2.22 -17.07 0.42
C GLY A 143 3.07 -16.48 -0.71
N GLU A 144 4.29 -17.00 -0.91
CA GLU A 144 5.18 -16.58 -1.99
C GLU A 144 4.58 -16.94 -3.35
N LEU A 145 4.01 -18.15 -3.47
CA LEU A 145 3.34 -18.62 -4.68
C LEU A 145 2.09 -17.79 -5.01
N ASP A 146 1.30 -17.41 -4.00
CA ASP A 146 0.13 -16.55 -4.16
C ASP A 146 0.53 -15.15 -4.69
N MET A 147 1.57 -14.55 -4.09
CA MET A 147 2.09 -13.25 -4.51
C MET A 147 2.72 -13.31 -5.90
N TYR A 148 3.55 -14.32 -6.17
CA TYR A 148 4.11 -14.58 -7.50
C TYR A 148 3.01 -14.68 -8.57
N GLY A 149 1.96 -15.47 -8.32
CA GLY A 149 0.87 -15.63 -9.27
C GLY A 149 0.16 -14.32 -9.56
N ALA A 150 -0.08 -13.50 -8.54
CA ALA A 150 -0.73 -12.21 -8.69
C ALA A 150 0.16 -11.17 -9.40
N LEU A 151 1.46 -11.13 -9.13
CA LEU A 151 2.43 -10.31 -9.87
C LEU A 151 2.45 -10.68 -11.34
N LEU A 152 2.56 -11.97 -11.66
CA LEU A 152 2.63 -12.45 -13.04
C LEU A 152 1.33 -12.17 -13.80
N SER A 153 0.18 -12.37 -13.15
CA SER A 153 -1.12 -12.01 -13.74
C SER A 153 -1.19 -10.53 -14.08
N THR A 154 -0.74 -9.67 -13.17
CA THR A 154 -0.73 -8.21 -13.36
C THR A 154 0.18 -7.80 -14.51
N ALA A 155 1.40 -8.33 -14.56
CA ALA A 155 2.35 -8.05 -15.64
C ALA A 155 1.83 -8.52 -17.02
N ARG A 156 1.11 -9.64 -17.07
CA ARG A 156 0.46 -10.11 -18.31
C ARG A 156 -0.68 -9.19 -18.75
N SER A 157 -1.50 -8.73 -17.82
CA SER A 157 -2.58 -7.79 -18.13
C SER A 157 -2.08 -6.45 -18.66
N LEU A 158 -0.91 -5.97 -18.21
CA LEU A 158 -0.29 -4.74 -18.74
C LEU A 158 -0.04 -4.78 -20.27
N ILE A 159 0.04 -5.98 -20.86
CA ILE A 159 0.23 -6.16 -22.31
C ILE A 159 -1.08 -5.87 -23.07
N THR A 160 -2.24 -6.15 -22.46
CA THR A 160 -3.52 -6.22 -23.18
C THR A 160 -4.53 -5.17 -22.73
N SER A 161 -4.54 -4.79 -21.45
CA SER A 161 -5.57 -3.92 -20.88
C SER A 161 -5.09 -3.23 -19.61
N SER A 162 -5.06 -1.90 -19.63
CA SER A 162 -4.77 -1.04 -18.46
C SER A 162 -5.79 -1.26 -17.33
N GLU A 163 -7.06 -1.50 -17.68
CA GLU A 163 -8.13 -1.79 -16.73
C GLU A 163 -7.92 -3.13 -16.03
N ASP A 164 -7.66 -4.20 -16.79
CA ASP A 164 -7.41 -5.52 -16.21
C ASP A 164 -6.13 -5.51 -15.36
N ALA A 165 -5.11 -4.76 -15.77
CA ALA A 165 -3.89 -4.59 -15.01
C ALA A 165 -4.16 -3.90 -13.67
N TYR A 166 -4.97 -2.83 -13.66
CA TYR A 166 -5.37 -2.15 -12.44
C TYR A 166 -6.16 -3.06 -11.50
N LEU A 167 -7.13 -3.82 -12.02
CA LEU A 167 -7.91 -4.78 -11.22
C LEU A 167 -7.02 -5.91 -10.66
N SER A 168 -6.07 -6.39 -11.46
CA SER A 168 -5.10 -7.40 -11.06
C SER A 168 -4.16 -6.86 -9.96
N LEU A 169 -3.67 -5.62 -10.08
CA LEU A 169 -2.87 -4.96 -9.07
C LEU A 169 -3.62 -4.85 -7.73
N ARG A 170 -4.91 -4.47 -7.77
CA ARG A 170 -5.77 -4.45 -6.57
C ARG A 170 -5.87 -5.82 -5.89
N SER A 171 -5.85 -6.90 -6.68
CA SER A 171 -5.82 -8.26 -6.14
C SER A 171 -4.56 -8.53 -5.31
N ILE A 172 -3.41 -7.97 -5.69
CA ILE A 172 -2.17 -8.07 -4.90
C ILE A 172 -2.36 -7.42 -3.53
N TYR A 173 -2.89 -6.20 -3.49
CA TYR A 173 -3.23 -5.51 -2.25
C TYR A 173 -4.19 -6.34 -1.37
N ASN A 174 -5.14 -7.05 -1.98
CA ASN A 174 -6.04 -7.93 -1.25
C ASN A 174 -5.34 -9.14 -0.62
N ILE A 175 -4.27 -9.66 -1.23
CA ILE A 175 -3.54 -10.83 -0.70
C ILE A 175 -2.95 -10.50 0.67
N PHE A 176 -2.07 -9.49 0.77
CA PHE A 176 -1.39 -9.20 2.03
C PHE A 176 -2.32 -8.55 3.07
N SER A 177 -3.41 -7.94 2.63
CA SER A 177 -4.40 -7.31 3.51
C SER A 177 -5.37 -8.29 4.15
N PHE A 178 -5.92 -9.24 3.38
CA PHE A 178 -7.03 -10.10 3.82
C PHE A 178 -6.68 -11.59 3.86
N LYS A 179 -5.89 -12.08 2.90
CA LYS A 179 -5.66 -13.54 2.73
C LYS A 179 -4.43 -14.02 3.49
N MET A 180 -3.39 -13.19 3.56
CA MET A 180 -2.10 -13.58 4.11
C MET A 180 -2.17 -13.73 5.63
N THR A 181 -1.68 -14.87 6.13
CA THR A 181 -1.57 -15.13 7.57
C THR A 181 -0.63 -14.12 8.24
N HIS A 182 -0.72 -13.98 9.56
CA HIS A 182 0.22 -13.14 10.32
C HIS A 182 1.67 -13.63 10.19
N GLU A 183 1.89 -14.94 10.11
CA GLU A 183 3.22 -15.53 9.95
C GLU A 183 3.82 -15.19 8.59
N ASN A 184 3.07 -15.39 7.50
CA ASN A 184 3.52 -15.05 6.15
C ASN A 184 3.79 -13.55 6.01
N PHE A 185 2.96 -12.70 6.63
CA PHE A 185 3.17 -11.25 6.59
C PHE A 185 4.37 -10.79 7.43
N ARG A 186 4.61 -11.44 8.57
CA ARG A 186 5.84 -11.23 9.34
C ARG A 186 7.07 -11.65 8.53
N ASP A 187 6.98 -12.72 7.75
CA ASP A 187 8.09 -13.16 6.90
C ASP A 187 8.28 -12.22 5.70
N LEU A 188 7.19 -11.72 5.10
CA LEU A 188 7.18 -10.71 4.04
C LEU A 188 7.92 -9.43 4.44
N THR A 189 7.78 -9.02 5.70
CA THR A 189 8.34 -7.77 6.24
C THR A 189 9.76 -7.92 6.78
N ARG A 190 10.34 -9.14 6.77
CA ARG A 190 11.72 -9.37 7.20
C ARG A 190 12.70 -9.13 6.06
N THR A 191 13.60 -8.17 6.27
CA THR A 191 14.69 -7.86 5.34
C THR A 191 15.66 -9.01 5.12
N SER A 192 15.72 -10.00 6.02
CA SER A 192 16.54 -11.19 5.87
C SER A 192 15.98 -12.24 4.90
N ASN A 193 14.72 -12.12 4.45
CA ASN A 193 14.14 -13.04 3.49
C ASN A 193 14.34 -12.51 2.06
N GLU A 194 15.37 -13.02 1.40
CA GLU A 194 15.75 -12.62 0.04
C GLU A 194 14.65 -12.87 -1.00
N ILE A 195 13.85 -13.94 -0.82
CA ILE A 195 12.75 -14.27 -1.72
C ILE A 195 11.65 -13.21 -1.61
N TRP A 196 11.26 -12.85 -0.39
CA TRP A 196 10.28 -11.79 -0.18
C TRP A 196 10.76 -10.43 -0.64
N ASN A 197 12.04 -10.09 -0.43
CA ASN A 197 12.62 -8.86 -0.97
C ASN A 197 12.53 -8.81 -2.50
N ALA A 198 12.79 -9.93 -3.19
CA ALA A 198 12.67 -10.00 -4.64
C ALA A 198 11.21 -9.84 -5.11
N ILE A 199 10.26 -10.48 -4.43
CA ILE A 199 8.82 -10.33 -4.69
C ILE A 199 8.38 -8.88 -4.47
N LEU A 200 8.80 -8.25 -3.37
CA LEU A 200 8.48 -6.86 -3.04
C LEU A 200 9.10 -5.87 -4.02
N ALA A 201 10.33 -6.12 -4.48
CA ALA A 201 10.96 -5.31 -5.52
C ALA A 201 10.13 -5.33 -6.82
N HIS A 202 9.57 -6.49 -7.19
CA HIS A 202 8.68 -6.59 -8.35
C HIS A 202 7.32 -5.93 -8.11
N LEU A 203 6.78 -5.99 -6.89
CA LEU A 203 5.57 -5.24 -6.53
C LEU A 203 5.75 -3.73 -6.70
N VAL A 204 6.87 -3.17 -6.23
CA VAL A 204 7.14 -1.72 -6.33
C VAL A 204 7.41 -1.28 -7.77
N ALA A 205 7.93 -2.18 -8.61
CA ALA A 205 8.22 -1.89 -10.01
C ALA A 205 7.00 -1.96 -10.94
N LEU A 206 5.91 -2.61 -10.51
CA LEU A 206 4.63 -2.70 -11.23
C LEU A 206 3.72 -1.51 -10.91
#